data_AF-A0A9Q9DM07-F1
#
_entry.id   AF-A0A9Q9DM07-F1
#
_cell.length_a   1.000
_cell.length_b   1.000
_cell.length_c   1.000
_cell.angle_alpha   90.00
_cell.angle_beta   90.00
_cell.angle_gamma   90.00
#
_symmetry.space_group_name_H-M   'P 1'
#
loop_
_entity.id
_entity.type
_entity.pdbx_description
1 polymer ?
#
loop_
_entity_poly.entity_id
_entity_poly.type
_entity_poly.pdbx_seq_one_letter_code
_entity_poly.pdbx_strand_id
1 'polypeptide(L)'
;MKIYVVEKFCFFVMVAVLLGGNSVFAAGCTEVGRNVATQEKGVLVRSKPVIQDGKDMCMVVVIVPARDGEKLRRVEVFVSAD
;
A
#
# COMPACT_ATOMS: atom_id res chain seq x y z
N MET A 1 -27.91 -6.65 -35.66
CA MET A 1 -26.90 -7.36 -34.86
C MET A 1 -25.60 -6.57 -34.63
N LYS A 2 -25.09 -5.78 -35.60
CA LYS A 2 -23.87 -4.94 -35.43
C LYS A 2 -24.02 -3.71 -34.50
N ILE A 3 -25.18 -3.06 -34.49
CA ILE A 3 -25.46 -1.85 -33.69
C ILE A 3 -25.60 -2.17 -32.19
N TYR A 4 -26.25 -3.28 -31.84
CA TYR A 4 -26.36 -3.80 -30.47
C TYR A 4 -25.00 -4.18 -29.84
N VAL A 5 -24.00 -4.49 -30.67
CA VAL A 5 -22.65 -4.81 -30.17
C VAL A 5 -21.93 -3.54 -29.75
N VAL A 6 -22.02 -2.44 -30.52
CA VAL A 6 -21.36 -1.15 -30.19
C VAL A 6 -21.95 -0.54 -28.92
N GLU A 7 -23.28 -0.52 -28.77
CA GLU A 7 -23.94 0.05 -27.59
C GLU A 7 -23.56 -0.72 -26.32
N LYS A 8 -23.59 -2.06 -26.39
CA LYS A 8 -23.25 -2.95 -25.29
C LYS A 8 -21.75 -2.94 -24.96
N PHE A 9 -20.89 -2.76 -25.97
CA PHE A 9 -19.43 -2.65 -25.77
C PHE A 9 -19.05 -1.30 -25.14
N CYS A 10 -19.65 -0.20 -25.59
CA CYS A 10 -19.49 1.12 -24.96
C CYS A 10 -19.94 1.10 -23.50
N PHE A 11 -21.06 0.44 -23.20
CA PHE A 11 -21.55 0.31 -21.84
C PHE A 11 -20.57 -0.46 -20.94
N PHE A 12 -20.01 -1.57 -21.43
CA PHE A 12 -19.00 -2.35 -20.70
C PHE A 12 -17.69 -1.56 -20.48
N VAL A 13 -17.26 -0.77 -21.47
CA VAL A 13 -16.05 0.06 -21.37
C VAL A 13 -16.24 1.21 -20.37
N MET A 14 -17.41 1.87 -20.36
CA MET A 14 -17.74 2.92 -19.39
C MET A 14 -17.73 2.42 -17.95
N VAL A 15 -18.30 1.23 -17.70
CA VAL A 15 -18.32 0.62 -16.36
C VAL A 15 -16.91 0.25 -15.89
N ALA A 16 -16.04 -0.23 -16.79
CA ALA A 16 -14.65 -0.55 -16.44
C ALA A 16 -13.82 0.69 -16.06
N VAL A 17 -14.04 1.83 -16.73
CA VAL A 17 -13.34 3.09 -16.42
C VAL A 17 -13.75 3.65 -15.05
N LEU A 18 -15.01 3.50 -14.65
CA LEU A 18 -15.53 3.99 -13.37
C LEU A 18 -15.01 3.19 -12.14
N LEU A 19 -14.51 1.97 -12.34
CA LEU A 19 -14.03 1.09 -11.26
C LEU A 19 -12.51 1.17 -11.02
N GLY A 20 -11.76 1.94 -11.82
CA GLY A 20 -10.29 1.96 -11.81
C GLY A 20 -9.59 2.96 -10.89
N GLY A 21 -10.30 3.64 -9.99
CA GLY A 21 -9.76 4.75 -9.20
C GLY A 21 -9.10 4.38 -7.87
N ASN A 22 -7.84 4.83 -7.69
CA ASN A 22 -7.20 5.26 -6.43
C ASN A 22 -6.28 4.29 -5.65
N SER A 23 -5.72 3.25 -6.28
CA SER A 23 -4.82 2.30 -5.58
C SER A 23 -3.31 2.64 -5.62
N VAL A 24 -2.90 3.72 -6.31
CA VAL A 24 -1.47 4.06 -6.49
C VAL A 24 -0.77 4.35 -5.16
N PHE A 25 -1.43 5.09 -4.25
CA PHE A 25 -0.84 5.47 -2.97
C PHE A 25 -0.71 4.29 -1.99
N ALA A 26 -1.72 3.42 -1.94
CA ALA A 26 -1.68 2.22 -1.10
C ALA A 26 -0.68 1.17 -1.60
N ALA A 27 -0.50 1.06 -2.92
CA ALA A 27 0.54 0.21 -3.51
C ALA A 27 1.94 0.70 -3.14
N GLY A 28 2.19 2.02 -3.18
CA GLY A 28 3.47 2.63 -2.81
C GLY A 28 3.89 2.31 -1.37
N CYS A 29 3.00 2.50 -0.39
CA CYS A 29 3.31 2.23 1.02
C CYS A 29 3.65 0.76 1.31
N THR A 30 3.13 -0.17 0.51
CA THR A 30 3.43 -1.60 0.68
C THR A 30 4.87 -1.92 0.29
N GLU A 31 5.35 -1.33 -0.81
CA GLU A 31 6.71 -1.53 -1.27
C GLU A 31 7.71 -0.82 -0.34
N VAL A 32 7.41 0.42 0.06
CA VAL A 32 8.18 1.14 1.08
C VAL A 32 8.26 0.34 2.38
N GLY A 33 7.13 -0.21 2.84
CA GLY A 33 7.08 -1.03 4.05
C GLY A 33 7.95 -2.28 3.97
N ARG A 34 8.01 -2.95 2.81
CA ARG A 34 8.88 -4.11 2.59
C ARG A 34 10.36 -3.73 2.66
N ASN A 35 10.74 -2.60 2.09
CA ASN A 35 12.11 -2.11 2.15
C ASN A 35 12.53 -1.75 3.57
N VAL A 36 11.64 -1.12 4.35
CA VAL A 36 11.91 -0.82 5.77
C VAL A 36 12.07 -2.11 6.57
N ALA A 37 11.16 -3.08 6.42
CA ALA A 37 11.25 -4.35 7.14
C ALA A 37 12.55 -5.11 6.83
N THR A 38 13.00 -5.07 5.58
CA THR A 38 14.27 -5.69 5.16
C THR A 38 15.48 -5.00 5.81
N GLN A 39 15.49 -3.67 5.86
CA GLN A 39 16.55 -2.89 6.51
C GLN A 39 16.62 -3.18 8.01
N GLU A 40 15.46 -3.26 8.67
CA GLU A 40 15.34 -3.59 10.10
C GLU A 40 15.55 -5.08 10.41
N LYS A 41 15.83 -5.91 9.39
CA LYS A 41 15.95 -7.38 9.50
C LYS A 41 14.74 -8.01 10.21
N GLY A 42 13.57 -7.42 10.00
CA GLY A 42 12.32 -7.77 10.63
C GLY A 42 11.26 -8.23 9.64
N VAL A 43 10.05 -8.41 10.14
CA VAL A 43 8.88 -8.81 9.35
C VAL A 43 7.90 -7.65 9.30
N LEU A 44 7.51 -7.27 8.07
CA LEU A 44 6.45 -6.29 7.86
C LEU A 44 5.11 -6.88 8.33
N VAL A 45 4.49 -6.23 9.31
CA VAL A 45 3.17 -6.62 9.82
C VAL A 45 2.07 -5.80 9.17
N ARG A 46 2.34 -4.51 8.97
CA ARG A 46 1.35 -3.58 8.41
C ARG A 46 2.05 -2.42 7.74
N SER A 47 1.55 -2.03 6.57
CA SER A 47 1.85 -0.77 5.92
C SER A 47 0.53 -0.11 5.52
N LYS A 48 0.32 1.15 5.88
CA LYS A 48 -0.86 1.89 5.45
C LYS A 48 -0.56 3.36 5.18
N PRO A 49 -1.26 3.97 4.21
CA PRO A 49 -1.26 5.41 4.06
C PRO A 49 -1.87 6.11 5.27
N VAL A 50 -1.27 7.20 5.71
CA VAL A 50 -1.72 8.06 6.81
C VAL A 50 -1.34 9.51 6.53
N ILE A 51 -2.18 10.45 6.93
CA ILE A 51 -1.84 11.87 6.89
C ILE A 51 -1.29 12.25 8.27
N GLN A 52 -0.03 12.69 8.34
CA GLN A 52 0.62 13.14 9.57
C GLN A 52 1.14 14.57 9.34
N ASP A 53 0.75 15.50 10.22
CA ASP A 53 1.11 16.93 10.11
C ASP A 53 0.79 17.54 8.73
N GLY A 54 -0.31 17.11 8.11
CA GLY A 54 -0.75 17.57 6.79
C GLY A 54 0.04 16.98 5.61
N LYS A 55 0.94 16.03 5.86
CA LYS A 55 1.71 15.32 4.84
C LYS A 55 1.23 13.89 4.66
N ASP A 56 1.27 13.44 3.41
CA ASP A 56 0.99 12.07 3.00
C ASP A 56 2.17 11.16 3.38
N MET A 57 1.97 10.33 4.40
CA MET A 57 2.98 9.44 4.98
C MET A 57 2.52 7.98 4.92
N CYS A 58 3.45 7.05 4.99
CA CYS A 58 3.22 5.63 5.16
C CYS A 58 3.55 5.24 6.60
N MET A 59 2.55 4.79 7.36
CA MET A 59 2.76 4.13 8.64
C MET A 59 3.17 2.68 8.37
N VAL A 60 4.36 2.32 8.81
CA VAL A 60 4.95 0.99 8.65
C VAL A 60 5.19 0.39 10.02
N VAL A 61 4.68 -0.81 10.24
CA VAL A 61 4.86 -1.57 11.48
C VAL A 61 5.69 -2.80 11.17
N VAL A 62 6.88 -2.85 11.74
CA VAL A 62 7.82 -3.97 11.62
C VAL A 62 7.97 -4.65 12.98
N ILE A 63 7.95 -5.98 12.97
CA ILE A 63 8.36 -6.77 14.13
C ILE A 63 9.78 -7.25 13.87
N VAL A 64 10.71 -6.81 14.71
CA VAL A 64 12.10 -7.28 14.70
C VAL A 64 12.20 -8.45 15.68
N PRO A 65 12.50 -9.67 15.20
CA PRO A 65 12.60 -10.84 16.05
C PRO A 65 13.74 -10.67 17.05
N ALA A 66 13.50 -11.13 18.27
CA ALA A 66 14.53 -11.30 19.28
C ALA A 66 15.67 -12.19 18.75
N ARG A 67 16.89 -11.66 18.68
CA ARG A 67 18.12 -12.44 18.51
C ARG A 67 18.91 -12.35 19.80
N ASP A 68 19.62 -13.42 20.16
CA ASP A 68 20.58 -13.41 21.27
C ASP A 68 19.99 -13.03 22.65
N GLY A 69 18.72 -13.36 22.90
CA GLY A 69 18.04 -13.09 24.19
C GLY A 69 17.48 -11.68 24.35
N GLU A 70 17.54 -10.84 23.30
CA GLU A 70 16.88 -9.54 23.32
C GLU A 70 15.35 -9.65 23.29
N LYS A 71 14.64 -8.63 23.78
CA LYS A 71 13.17 -8.60 23.73
C LYS A 71 12.68 -8.30 22.31
N LEU A 72 11.57 -8.92 21.89
CA LEU A 72 10.87 -8.59 20.65
C LEU A 72 10.60 -7.08 20.58
N ARG A 73 11.07 -6.42 19.52
CA ARG A 73 10.84 -4.99 19.32
C ARG A 73 9.81 -4.79 18.22
N ARG A 74 8.75 -4.05 18.54
CA ARG A 74 7.78 -3.57 17.55
C ARG A 74 8.17 -2.15 17.20
N VAL A 75 8.60 -1.96 15.96
CA VAL A 75 9.06 -0.67 15.46
C VAL A 75 7.96 -0.12 14.56
N GLU A 76 7.45 1.06 14.92
CA GLU A 76 6.51 1.81 14.11
C GLU A 76 7.25 3.00 13.51
N VAL A 77 7.28 3.07 12.18
CA VAL A 77 8.02 4.07 11.42
C VAL A 77 7.04 4.79 10.50
N PHE A 78 7.16 6.11 10.44
CA PHE A 78 6.47 6.94 9.46
C PHE A 78 7.45 7.33 8.37
N VAL A 79 7.16 6.95 7.14
CA VAL A 79 8.01 7.24 5.97
C VAL A 79 7.24 8.13 5.01
N SER A 80 7.91 9.13 4.43
CA SER A 80 7.31 9.96 3.39
C SER A 80 6.94 9.10 2.17
N ALA A 81 5.78 9.37 1.58
CA ALA A 81 5.30 8.67 0.40
C ALA A 81 5.58 9.43 -0.92
N ASP A 82 6.46 10.46 -0.85
CA ASP A 82 6.85 11.34 -1.96
C ASP A 82 7.57 10.61 -3.10
#